data_AF-T1A7U8-F1
#
_entry.id   AF-T1A7U8-F1
#
_cell.length_a   1.000
_cell.length_b   1.000
_cell.length_c   1.000
_cell.angle_alpha   90.00
_cell.angle_beta   90.00
_cell.angle_gamma   90.00
#
_symmetry.space_group_name_H-M   'P 1'
#
loop_
_entity.id
_entity.type
_entity.pdbx_description
1 polymer ?
#
loop_
_entity_poly.entity_id
_entity_poly.type
_entity_poly.pdbx_seq_one_letter_code
_entity_poly.pdbx_strand_id
1 'polypeptide(L)' 'MLRRALLRQHSQDPVDWYPFGPEAFERARELDRPVFLSIGYSACHWCHVMAHESFADETTAREMNESVVAVKVD' A
#
# COMPACT_ATOMS: atom_id res chain seq x y z
N MET A 1 8.19 11.37 18.06
CA MET A 1 6.99 11.54 17.21
C MET A 1 7.40 11.55 15.73
N LEU A 2 7.87 10.41 15.19
CA LEU A 2 8.16 10.32 13.75
C LEU A 2 6.81 10.22 13.02
N ARG A 3 6.43 11.29 12.33
CA ARG A 3 5.22 11.34 11.51
C ARG A 3 5.46 10.49 10.27
N ARG A 4 4.68 9.41 10.13
CA ARG A 4 4.54 8.60 8.90
C ARG A 4 4.11 9.54 7.76
N ALA A 5 5.08 10.00 6.96
CA ALA A 5 4.88 11.03 5.95
C ALA A 5 4.40 10.41 4.63
N LEU A 6 4.85 9.19 4.33
CA LEU A 6 4.55 8.51 3.08
C LEU A 6 3.16 7.86 3.13
N LEU A 7 2.72 7.31 4.27
CA LEU A 7 1.30 6.93 4.47
C LEU A 7 0.30 8.07 4.21
N ARG A 8 0.65 9.33 4.50
CA ARG A 8 -0.21 10.48 4.15
C ARG A 8 -0.13 10.85 2.68
N GLN A 9 1.01 10.59 2.05
CA GLN A 9 1.23 10.89 0.64
C GLN A 9 0.46 9.91 -0.26
N HIS A 10 0.23 8.68 0.22
CA HIS A 10 -0.60 7.66 -0.42
C HIS A 10 -2.07 7.67 0.02
N SER A 11 -2.50 8.61 0.88
CA SER A 11 -3.90 8.61 1.34
C SER A 11 -4.91 8.97 0.24
N GLN A 12 -4.43 9.35 -0.94
CA GLN A 12 -5.20 9.66 -2.14
C GLN A 12 -5.07 8.57 -3.21
N ASP A 13 -4.21 7.56 -2.99
CA ASP A 13 -4.08 6.46 -3.93
C ASP A 13 -5.35 5.59 -3.89
N PRO A 14 -5.83 5.10 -5.04
CA PRO A 14 -6.98 4.19 -5.11
C PRO A 14 -6.71 2.80 -4.48
N VAL A 15 -5.45 2.44 -4.21
CA VAL A 15 -5.10 1.19 -3.50
C VAL A 15 -5.53 1.26 -2.02
N ASP A 16 -6.19 0.21 -1.53
CA ASP A 16 -6.65 0.07 -0.14
C ASP A 16 -5.48 -0.29 0.80
N TRP A 17 -4.65 0.71 1.10
CA TRP A 17 -3.44 0.54 1.90
C TRP A 17 -3.74 0.37 3.39
N TYR A 18 -3.27 -0.74 3.95
CA TYR A 18 -3.16 -0.95 5.39
C TYR A 18 -1.80 -0.46 5.92
N PRO A 19 -1.75 0.12 7.14
CA PRO A 19 -0.49 0.24 7.84
C PRO A 19 0.01 -1.15 8.25
N PHE A 20 1.33 -1.30 8.35
CA PHE A 20 1.89 -2.53 8.93
C PHE A 20 1.42 -2.71 10.38
N GLY A 21 0.76 -3.83 10.64
CA GLY A 21 0.22 -4.19 11.95
C GLY A 21 -0.69 -5.43 11.88
N PRO A 22 -1.16 -5.93 13.04
CA PRO A 22 -1.96 -7.16 13.13
C PRO A 22 -3.23 -7.14 12.26
N GLU A 23 -3.89 -5.99 12.16
CA GLU A 23 -5.12 -5.79 11.37
C GLU A 23 -4.97 -6.24 9.91
N ALA A 24 -3.86 -5.90 9.26
CA ALA A 24 -3.61 -6.30 7.87
C ALA A 24 -3.50 -7.82 7.72
N PHE A 25 -2.85 -8.49 8.67
CA PHE A 25 -2.68 -9.94 8.65
C PHE A 25 -3.95 -10.68 9.05
N GLU A 26 -4.75 -10.13 9.96
CA GLU A 26 -6.08 -10.64 10.29
C GLU A 26 -6.99 -10.55 9.06
N ARG A 27 -7.00 -9.40 8.39
CA ARG A 27 -7.77 -9.19 7.17
C ARG A 27 -7.37 -10.16 6.04
N ALA A 28 -6.07 -10.37 5.86
CA ALA A 28 -5.54 -11.32 4.88
C ALA A 28 -6.01 -12.76 5.16
N ARG A 29 -6.07 -13.18 6.43
CA ARG A 29 -6.62 -14.48 6.82
C ARG A 29 -8.12 -14.59 6.59
N GLU A 30 -8.89 -13.56 6.97
CA GLU A 30 -10.34 -13.53 6.78
C GLU A 30 -10.74 -13.64 5.30
N LEU A 31 -9.99 -12.96 4.44
CA LEU A 31 -10.24 -12.94 3.01
C LEU A 31 -9.61 -14.10 2.24
N ASP A 32 -8.80 -14.93 2.90
CA ASP A 32 -7.95 -15.95 2.27
C ASP A 32 -7.13 -15.38 1.10
N ARG A 33 -6.49 -14.23 1.33
CA ARG A 33 -5.73 -13.48 0.32
C ARG A 33 -4.29 -13.24 0.77
N PRO A 34 -3.30 -13.24 -0.14
CA PRO A 34 -1.92 -12.95 0.20
C PRO A 34 -1.74 -11.47 0.60
N VAL A 35 -0.68 -11.20 1.36
CA VAL A 35 -0.25 -9.83 1.69
C VAL A 35 0.75 -9.34 0.64
N PHE A 36 0.49 -8.17 0.07
CA PHE A 36 1.46 -7.43 -0.73
C PHE A 36 2.13 -6.37 0.16
N LEU A 37 3.39 -6.59 0.53
CA LEU A 37 4.13 -5.66 1.38
C LEU A 37 5.00 -4.72 0.53
N SER A 38 4.65 -3.44 0.51
CA SER A 38 5.44 -2.38 -0.14
C SER A 38 6.22 -1.58 0.90
N ILE A 39 7.55 -1.58 0.76
CA ILE A 39 8.48 -0.84 1.65
C ILE A 39 9.14 0.27 0.83
N GLY A 40 9.12 1.50 1.33
CA GLY A 40 9.78 2.62 0.65
C GLY A 40 10.03 3.78 1.60
N TYR A 41 10.84 4.75 1.18
CA TYR A 41 11.21 5.92 1.98
C TYR A 41 11.18 7.20 1.11
N SER A 42 11.09 8.37 1.72
CA SER A 42 10.77 9.63 1.02
C SER A 42 11.81 10.13 0.00
N ALA A 43 13.04 9.63 0.03
CA ALA A 43 14.09 9.99 -0.93
C ALA A 43 14.31 8.93 -2.01
N CYS A 44 13.47 7.89 -2.04
CA CYS A 44 13.53 6.81 -3.01
C CYS A 44 12.89 7.24 -4.33
N HIS A 45 13.71 7.49 -5.35
CA HIS A 45 13.22 7.86 -6.68
C HIS A 45 12.21 6.84 -7.24
N TRP A 46 12.54 5.55 -7.20
CA TRP A 46 11.69 4.49 -7.75
C TRP A 46 10.40 4.25 -6.96
N CYS A 47 10.40 4.59 -5.67
CA CYS A 47 9.19 4.52 -4.86
C CYS A 47 8.17 5.56 -5.33
N HIS A 48 8.62 6.76 -5.73
CA HIS A 48 7.77 7.78 -6.32
C HIS A 48 7.30 7.40 -7.73
N VAL A 49 8.18 6.83 -8.56
CA VAL A 49 7.81 6.37 -9.91
C VAL A 49 6.73 5.27 -9.82
N MET A 50 6.93 4.25 -8.99
CA MET A 50 5.94 3.18 -8.79
C MET A 50 4.62 3.71 -8.22
N ALA A 51 4.67 4.68 -7.30
CA ALA A 51 3.47 5.34 -6.78
C ALA A 51 2.67 6.02 -7.90
N HIS A 52 3.34 6.82 -8.71
CA HIS A 52 2.73 7.59 -9.78
C HIS A 52 2.21 6.71 -10.93
N GLU A 53 2.98 5.70 -11.35
CA GLU A 53 2.65 4.90 -12.54
C GLU A 53 1.77 3.69 -12.25
N SER A 54 1.75 3.20 -11.01
CA SER A 54 1.03 1.97 -10.67
C SER A 54 0.01 2.17 -9.56
N PHE A 55 0.41 2.72 -8.40
CA PHE A 55 -0.51 2.82 -7.27
C PHE A 55 -1.59 3.90 -7.44
N ALA A 56 -1.32 4.91 -8.25
CA ALA A 56 -2.27 5.94 -8.65
C ALA A 56 -3.15 5.54 -9.87
N ASP A 57 -2.85 4.41 -10.54
CA ASP A 57 -3.67 3.93 -11.66
C ASP A 57 -4.88 3.14 -11.15
N GLU A 58 -6.08 3.57 -11.52
CA GLU A 58 -7.35 2.98 -11.08
C GLU A 58 -7.52 1.51 -11.49
N THR A 59 -7.02 1.14 -12.68
CA THR A 59 -7.13 -0.24 -13.17
C THR A 59 -6.27 -1.17 -12.34
N THR A 60 -5.00 -0.79 -12.16
CA THR A 60 -4.02 -1.51 -11.33
C THR A 60 -4.50 -1.59 -9.88
N ALA A 61 -4.98 -0.49 -9.32
CA ALA A 61 -5.45 -0.44 -7.95
C ALA A 61 -6.68 -1.33 -7.73
N ARG A 62 -7.63 -1.36 -8.67
CA ARG A 62 -8.76 -2.30 -8.62
C ARG A 62 -8.28 -3.75 -8.58
N GLU A 63 -7.37 -4.13 -9.48
CA GLU A 63 -6.83 -5.50 -9.51
C GLU A 63 -6.12 -5.86 -8.20
N MET A 64 -5.34 -4.93 -7.63
CA MET A 64 -4.70 -5.11 -6.33
C MET A 64 -5.75 -5.27 -5.22
N ASN A 65 -6.75 -4.39 -5.17
CA ASN A 65 -7.82 -4.39 -4.16
C ASN A 65 -8.71 -5.63 -4.22
N GLU A 66 -8.77 -6.32 -5.36
CA GLU A 66 -9.44 -7.62 -5.52
C GLU A 66 -8.54 -8.81 -5.17
N SER A 67 -7.22 -8.68 -5.34
CA SER A 67 -6.29 -9.82 -5.28
C SER A 67 -5.48 -9.93 -3.99
N VAL A 68 -5.02 -8.83 -3.40
CA VAL A 68 -4.07 -8.82 -2.26
C VAL A 68 -4.51 -7.90 -1.12
N VAL A 69 -4.09 -8.18 0.12
CA VAL A 69 -4.14 -7.16 1.18
C VAL A 69 -2.86 -6.32 1.08
N ALA A 70 -3.00 -5.08 0.64
CA ALA A 70 -1.87 -4.19 0.38
C ALA A 70 -1.41 -3.50 1.68
N VAL A 71 -0.13 -3.62 2.01
CA VAL A 71 0.47 -3.05 3.22
C VAL A 71 1.60 -2.10 2.85
N LYS A 72 1.57 -0.88 3.42
CA LYS A 72 2.61 0.14 3.21
C LYS A 72 3.47 0.32 4.45
N VAL A 73 4.78 0.31 4.26
CA VAL A 73 5.80 0.64 5.28
C VAL A 73 6.66 1.79 4.78
N ASP A 74 6.81 2.79 5.63
CA ASP A 74 7.72 3.94 5.49
C ASP A 74 9.14 3.60 5.96
#